data_AF-A0A5C2FX71-F1
#
_entry.id   AF-A0A5C2FX71-F1
#
_cell.length_a   1.000
_cell.length_b   1.000
_cell.length_c   1.000
_cell.angle_alpha   90.00
_cell.angle_beta   90.00
_cell.angle_gamma   90.00
#
_symmetry.space_group_name_H-M   'P 1'
#
loop_
_entity.id
_entity.type
_entity.pdbx_description
1 polymer ?
#
loop_
_entity_poly.entity_id
_entity_poly.type
_entity_poly.pdbx_seq_one_letter_code
_entity_poly.pdbx_strand_id
1 'polypeptide(L)'
;DIVMTQSPDSLAVSLGERATINCKSSQSLLFSSNNKNYLAWYQQKSGHHPKLLIYWASTRQSGVPDRFSGSGSETDFTLTISSLQAEDVAVYYCQQYYSTPLTFGGGTKVEIK
;
A
#
# COMPACT_ATOMS: atom_id res chain seq x y z
N ASP A 1 14.17 6.11 -13.38
CA ASP A 1 13.54 5.81 -12.08
C ASP A 1 12.41 4.82 -12.25
N ILE A 2 12.15 3.99 -11.23
CA ILE A 2 10.96 3.12 -11.23
C ILE A 2 9.75 4.01 -10.93
N VAL A 3 8.75 3.98 -11.81
CA VAL A 3 7.51 4.75 -11.65
C VAL A 3 6.48 3.88 -10.95
N MET A 4 5.80 4.46 -9.96
CA MET A 4 4.72 3.81 -9.22
C MET A 4 3.40 4.49 -9.55
N THR A 5 2.42 3.72 -10.00
CA THR A 5 1.07 4.20 -10.32
C THR A 5 0.10 3.56 -9.35
N GLN A 6 -0.73 4.36 -8.66
CA GLN A 6 -1.77 3.86 -7.77
C GLN A 6 -3.15 4.06 -8.36
N SER A 7 -4.07 3.17 -8.02
CA SER A 7 -5.47 3.34 -8.36
C SER A 7 -6.41 2.70 -7.35
N PRO A 8 -7.61 3.30 -7.16
CA PRO A 8 -8.00 4.61 -7.67
C PRO A 8 -7.42 5.76 -6.83
N ASP A 9 -7.64 7.02 -7.23
CA ASP A 9 -7.18 8.19 -6.47
C ASP A 9 -8.01 8.41 -5.18
N SER A 10 -9.29 8.04 -5.19
CA SER A 10 -10.16 8.05 -4.02
C SER A 10 -11.08 6.82 -3.98
N LEU A 11 -11.38 6.35 -2.77
CA LEU A 11 -12.30 5.26 -2.46
C LEU A 11 -13.24 5.71 -1.33
N ALA A 12 -14.53 5.81 -1.63
CA ALA A 12 -15.58 5.94 -0.63
C ALA A 12 -16.15 4.55 -0.32
N VAL A 13 -15.98 4.08 0.91
CA VAL A 13 -16.29 2.70 1.34
C VAL A 13 -17.05 2.76 2.68
N SER A 14 -18.08 1.93 2.87
CA SER A 14 -18.84 1.93 4.12
C SER A 14 -18.06 1.22 5.23
N LEU A 15 -18.35 1.56 6.49
CA LEU A 15 -17.76 0.85 7.63
C LEU A 15 -18.09 -0.65 7.56
N GLY A 16 -17.10 -1.49 7.84
CA GLY A 16 -17.22 -2.93 7.76
C GLY A 16 -16.96 -3.51 6.37
N GLU A 17 -17.02 -2.72 5.30
CA GLU A 17 -16.79 -3.16 3.92
C GLU A 17 -15.29 -3.26 3.59
N ARG A 18 -14.99 -3.97 2.51
CA ARG A 18 -13.63 -4.16 2.01
C ARG A 18 -13.20 -2.98 1.15
N ALA A 19 -11.99 -2.46 1.42
CA ALA A 19 -11.30 -1.53 0.53
C ALA A 19 -10.11 -2.23 -0.14
N THR A 20 -9.92 -2.00 -1.44
CA THR A 20 -8.83 -2.57 -2.23
C THR A 20 -8.13 -1.46 -2.99
N ILE A 21 -6.82 -1.33 -2.80
CA ILE A 21 -5.97 -0.32 -3.42
C ILE A 21 -4.95 -1.03 -4.30
N ASN A 22 -4.85 -0.63 -5.56
CA ASN A 22 -3.88 -1.19 -6.49
C ASN A 22 -2.66 -0.29 -6.61
N CYS A 23 -1.50 -0.92 -6.80
CA CYS A 23 -0.26 -0.24 -7.11
C CYS A 23 0.49 -1.03 -8.19
N LYS A 24 0.91 -0.33 -9.24
CA LYS A 24 1.65 -0.89 -10.36
C LYS A 24 3.01 -0.23 -10.46
N SER A 25 4.07 -1.02 -10.56
CA SER A 25 5.42 -0.53 -10.85
C SER A 25 5.75 -0.67 -12.33
N SER A 26 6.57 0.24 -12.86
CA SER A 26 7.03 0.19 -14.25
C SER A 26 8.06 -0.91 -14.51
N GLN A 27 8.62 -1.52 -13.47
CA GLN A 27 9.64 -2.57 -13.52
C GLN A 27 9.41 -3.56 -12.38
N SER A 28 9.90 -4.80 -12.55
CA SER A 28 9.80 -5.82 -11.50
C SER A 28 10.56 -5.40 -10.24
N LEU A 29 9.89 -5.51 -9.09
CA LEU A 29 10.47 -5.26 -7.76
C LEU A 29 10.93 -6.54 -7.07
N LEU A 30 10.87 -7.69 -7.77
CA LEU A 30 11.26 -8.99 -7.23
C LEU A 30 12.77 -9.12 -7.24
N PHE A 31 13.37 -9.27 -6.05
CA PHE A 31 14.77 -9.59 -5.93
C PHE A 31 14.97 -11.10 -5.90
N SER A 32 15.57 -11.64 -6.95
CA SER A 32 15.70 -13.09 -7.18
C SER A 32 16.48 -13.82 -6.09
N SER A 33 17.45 -13.16 -5.44
CA SER A 33 18.31 -13.83 -4.44
C SER A 33 17.58 -14.20 -3.14
N ASN A 34 16.53 -13.47 -2.76
CA ASN A 34 15.76 -13.72 -1.55
C ASN A 34 14.25 -13.89 -1.80
N ASN A 35 13.84 -13.87 -3.06
CA ASN A 35 12.46 -13.99 -3.51
C ASN A 35 11.52 -13.00 -2.79
N LYS A 36 11.99 -11.77 -2.55
CA LYS A 36 11.20 -10.68 -1.92
C LYS A 36 10.88 -9.59 -2.93
N ASN A 37 9.66 -9.05 -2.84
CA ASN A 37 9.24 -7.87 -3.59
C ASN A 37 9.52 -6.62 -2.77
N TYR A 38 10.36 -5.71 -3.24
CA TYR A 38 10.79 -4.53 -2.48
C TYR A 38 9.76 -3.39 -2.59
N LEU A 39 8.57 -3.65 -2.04
CA LEU A 39 7.44 -2.74 -1.97
C LEU A 39 6.92 -2.60 -0.54
N ALA A 40 6.61 -1.39 -0.13
CA ALA A 40 5.99 -1.07 1.15
C ALA A 40 4.69 -0.29 0.97
N TRP A 41 3.79 -0.44 1.93
CA TRP A 41 2.55 0.32 2.03
C TRP A 41 2.55 1.17 3.28
N TYR A 42 2.09 2.41 3.16
CA TYR A 42 2.04 3.39 4.23
C TYR A 42 0.63 3.95 4.40
N GLN A 43 0.25 4.25 5.63
CA GLN A 43 -0.93 5.04 5.97
C GLN A 43 -0.50 6.43 6.43
N GLN A 44 -1.10 7.47 5.86
CA GLN A 44 -0.92 8.84 6.30
C GLN A 44 -2.26 9.46 6.69
N LYS A 45 -2.43 9.67 7.99
CA LYS A 45 -3.56 10.45 8.53
C LYS A 45 -3.29 11.95 8.35
N SER A 46 -4.35 12.75 8.22
CA SER A 46 -4.21 14.21 8.12
C SER A 46 -3.39 14.76 9.29
N GLY A 47 -2.40 15.61 8.98
CA GLY A 47 -1.49 16.21 9.96
C GLY A 47 -0.47 15.25 10.61
N HIS A 48 -0.39 13.99 10.18
CA HIS A 48 0.53 13.00 10.73
C HIS A 48 1.57 12.54 9.69
N HIS A 49 2.69 12.01 10.19
CA HIS A 49 3.70 11.36 9.36
C HIS A 49 3.19 10.02 8.79
N PRO A 50 3.69 9.57 7.63
CA PRO A 50 3.40 8.25 7.10
C PRO A 50 3.82 7.14 8.07
N LYS A 51 2.93 6.18 8.32
CA LYS A 51 3.16 4.98 9.14
C LYS A 51 3.25 3.75 8.26
N LEU A 52 4.26 2.93 8.45
CA LEU A 52 4.44 1.67 7.71
C LEU A 52 3.36 0.65 8.10
N LEU A 53 2.70 0.06 7.10
CA LEU A 53 1.72 -1.00 7.27
C LEU A 53 2.26 -2.36 6.86
N ILE A 54 2.75 -2.45 5.63
CA ILE A 54 3.21 -3.68 5.00
C ILE A 54 4.58 -3.40 4.38
N TYR A 55 5.51 -4.35 4.50
CA TYR A 55 6.78 -4.37 3.79
C TYR A 55 6.96 -5.70 3.06
N TRP A 56 7.94 -5.75 2.16
CA TRP A 56 8.14 -6.87 1.24
C TRP A 56 6.86 -7.33 0.51
N ALA A 57 6.03 -6.36 0.10
CA ALA A 57 4.70 -6.49 -0.51
C ALA A 57 3.62 -7.17 0.34
N SER A 58 3.94 -8.10 1.23
CA SER A 58 2.96 -8.93 1.96
C SER A 58 3.23 -9.12 3.45
N THR A 59 4.38 -8.65 3.96
CA THR A 59 4.74 -8.83 5.37
C THR A 59 4.18 -7.67 6.19
N ARG A 60 3.26 -7.98 7.11
CA ARG A 60 2.63 -6.99 7.97
C ARG A 60 3.59 -6.51 9.05
N GLN A 61 3.69 -5.19 9.23
CA GLN A 61 4.50 -4.60 10.30
C GLN A 61 3.90 -4.91 11.68
N SER A 62 4.74 -5.05 12.70
CA SER A 62 4.30 -5.31 14.07
C SER A 62 3.34 -4.22 14.58
N GLY A 63 2.26 -4.62 15.24
CA GLY A 63 1.22 -3.74 15.75
C GLY A 63 0.20 -3.26 14.72
N VAL A 64 0.36 -3.60 13.44
CA VAL A 64 -0.66 -3.31 12.42
C VAL A 64 -1.81 -4.30 12.53
N PRO A 65 -3.08 -3.84 12.57
CA PRO A 65 -4.24 -4.72 12.65
C PRO A 65 -4.32 -5.75 11.53
N ASP A 66 -4.94 -6.90 11.81
CA ASP A 66 -5.00 -8.02 10.89
C ASP A 66 -5.90 -7.81 9.66
N ARG A 67 -6.79 -6.82 9.74
CA ARG A 67 -7.59 -6.35 8.60
C ARG A 67 -6.75 -5.82 7.44
N PHE A 68 -5.50 -5.42 7.65
CA PHE A 68 -4.58 -5.00 6.59
C PHE A 68 -3.83 -6.19 6.01
N SER A 69 -3.89 -6.39 4.70
CA SER A 69 -3.06 -7.37 4.01
C SER A 69 -2.50 -6.80 2.71
N GLY A 70 -1.26 -7.15 2.40
CA GLY A 70 -0.63 -6.84 1.12
C GLY A 70 -0.45 -8.12 0.29
N SER A 71 -0.58 -7.98 -1.02
CA SER A 71 -0.37 -9.06 -1.98
C SER A 71 0.24 -8.53 -3.28
N GLY A 72 0.60 -9.46 -4.17
CA GLY A 72 1.18 -9.15 -5.46
C GLY A 72 2.67 -9.45 -5.55
N SER A 73 3.18 -9.38 -6.78
CA SER A 73 4.56 -9.70 -7.11
C SER A 73 4.97 -9.04 -8.41
N GLU A 74 6.27 -8.91 -8.60
CA GLU A 74 6.89 -8.32 -9.78
C GLU A 74 6.45 -6.88 -10.00
N THR A 75 5.37 -6.67 -10.75
CA THR A 75 4.88 -5.34 -11.15
C THR A 75 3.53 -4.95 -10.58
N ASP A 76 2.75 -5.89 -10.05
CA ASP A 76 1.36 -5.66 -9.69
C ASP A 76 1.13 -6.01 -8.22
N PHE A 77 0.65 -5.03 -7.46
CA PHE A 77 0.53 -5.08 -6.01
C PHE A 77 -0.82 -4.56 -5.54
N THR A 78 -1.28 -5.11 -4.42
CA THR A 78 -2.57 -4.73 -3.83
C THR A 78 -2.43 -4.58 -2.32
N LEU A 79 -3.04 -3.53 -1.76
CA LEU A 79 -3.36 -3.42 -0.34
C LEU A 79 -4.86 -3.67 -0.16
N THR A 80 -5.20 -4.57 0.75
CA THR A 80 -6.58 -4.85 1.14
C THR A 80 -6.79 -4.45 2.60
N ILE A 81 -7.89 -3.73 2.84
CA ILE A 81 -8.47 -3.52 4.17
C ILE A 81 -9.73 -4.39 4.20
N SER A 82 -9.72 -5.50 4.94
CA SER A 82 -10.80 -6.49 4.87
C SER A 82 -12.13 -5.99 5.45
N SER A 83 -12.05 -5.11 6.45
CA SER A 83 -13.19 -4.51 7.13
C SER A 83 -12.82 -3.10 7.58
N LEU A 84 -13.28 -2.09 6.84
CA LEU A 84 -12.92 -0.68 7.07
C LEU A 84 -13.44 -0.20 8.42
N GLN A 85 -12.58 0.45 9.20
CA GLN A 85 -12.93 1.11 10.46
C GLN A 85 -12.73 2.62 10.37
N ALA A 86 -13.35 3.38 11.27
CA ALA A 86 -13.26 4.85 11.25
C ALA A 86 -11.81 5.36 11.38
N GLU A 87 -10.98 4.63 12.11
CA GLU A 87 -9.55 4.92 12.28
C GLU A 87 -8.70 4.63 11.04
N ASP A 88 -9.26 3.98 10.01
CA ASP A 88 -8.56 3.66 8.76
C ASP A 88 -8.67 4.79 7.72
N VAL A 89 -9.53 5.79 7.94
CA VAL A 89 -9.66 6.96 7.05
C VAL A 89 -8.33 7.72 6.97
N ALA A 90 -7.71 7.68 5.79
CA ALA A 90 -6.37 8.18 5.55
C ALA A 90 -6.05 8.23 4.05
N VAL A 91 -4.88 8.76 3.69
CA VAL A 91 -4.27 8.54 2.37
C VAL A 91 -3.27 7.39 2.48
N TYR A 92 -3.32 6.47 1.52
CA TYR A 92 -2.48 5.29 1.46
C TYR A 92 -1.51 5.39 0.31
N TYR A 93 -0.23 5.10 0.56
CA TYR A 93 0.82 5.17 -0.46
C TYR A 93 1.53 3.83 -0.57
N CYS A 94 1.78 3.39 -1.80
CA CYS A 94 2.79 2.37 -2.07
C CYS A 94 4.13 3.03 -2.37
N GLN A 95 5.21 2.33 -2.05
CA GLN A 95 6.57 2.78 -2.26
C GLN A 95 7.43 1.62 -2.73
N GLN A 96 8.25 1.84 -3.76
CA GLN A 96 9.32 0.91 -4.08
C GLN A 96 10.62 1.32 -3.38
N TYR A 97 11.36 0.31 -2.92
CA TYR A 97 12.73 0.43 -2.41
C TYR A 97 13.65 -0.62 -3.01
N TYR A 98 13.35 -1.03 -4.24
CA TYR A 98 14.17 -1.97 -4.99
C TYR A 98 15.45 -1.29 -5.52
N SER A 99 15.31 -0.05 -5.97
CA SER A 99 16.42 0.74 -6.54
C SER A 99 16.33 2.19 -6.10
N THR A 100 17.45 2.91 -6.23
CA THR A 100 17.49 4.36 -6.00
C THR A 100 17.19 5.10 -7.31
N PRO A 101 16.46 6.24 -7.27
CA PRO A 101 15.82 6.83 -6.10
C PRO A 101 14.59 6.03 -5.62
N LEU A 102 14.25 6.15 -4.34
CA LEU A 102 12.98 5.65 -3.81
C LEU A 102 11.83 6.45 -4.43
N THR A 103 10.77 5.77 -4.84
CA THR A 103 9.61 6.43 -5.47
C THR A 103 8.30 5.94 -4.86
N PHE A 104 7.33 6.85 -4.78
CA PHE A 104 6.00 6.62 -4.23
C PHE A 104 4.94 6.66 -5.32
N GLY A 105 3.84 5.95 -5.11
CA GLY A 105 2.63 6.12 -5.90
C GLY A 105 1.93 7.45 -5.60
N GLY A 106 0.95 7.80 -6.44
CA GLY A 106 0.19 9.05 -6.31
C GLY A 106 -0.67 9.17 -5.05
N GLY A 107 -0.83 8.08 -4.29
CA GLY A 107 -1.69 8.02 -3.12
C GLY A 107 -3.14 7.70 -3.46
N THR A 108 -3.81 7.00 -2.55
CA THR A 108 -5.24 6.70 -2.62
C THR A 108 -5.90 7.18 -1.35
N LYS A 109 -6.83 8.13 -1.47
CA LYS A 109 -7.64 8.60 -0.35
C LYS A 109 -8.72 7.56 -0.05
N VAL A 110 -8.78 7.05 1.18
CA VAL A 110 -9.87 6.20 1.64
C VAL A 110 -10.72 7.00 2.61
N GLU A 111 -12.02 7.09 2.31
CA GLU A 111 -13.00 7.82 3.09
C GLU A 111 -14.25 6.97 3.33
N ILE A 112 -15.01 7.33 4.36
CA ILE A 112 -16.30 6.71 4.63
C ILE A 112 -17.32 7.30 3.67
N LYS A 113 -18.13 6.44 3.08
CA LYS A 113 -19.24 6.82 2.18
C LYS A 113 -20.34 7.63 2.89
#